data_AF-A0A1Y1N0A6-F1
#
_entry.id   AF-A0A1Y1N0A6-F1
#
_cell.length_a   1.000
_cell.length_b   1.000
_cell.length_c   1.000
_cell.angle_alpha   90.00
_cell.angle_beta   90.00
_cell.angle_gamma   90.00
#
_symmetry.space_group_name_H-M   'P 1'
#
loop_
_entity.id
_entity.type
_entity.pdbx_description
1 polymer ?
#
loop_
_entity_poly.entity_id
_entity_poly.type
_entity_poly.pdbx_seq_one_letter_code
_entity_poly.pdbx_strand_id
1 'polypeptide(L)'
;MLFANFLQPLASIPFIRQNYSMAWRCSGGSNEQLIENLWRSGLITDPRAKEAFLKVDRAHYAPHSPYEDSPQYIGHEATISAPHMHAMAIENLLHYLSPSAASPAPRVLDIGSGSGYLTHLLAELVGERGLVVGLEHIPALRQIGEENMRKSTEGMKLLDSGKVKFRVGDG
;
A
#
# COMPACT_ATOMS: atom_id res chain seq x y z
N MET A 1 -46.55 44.51 12.84
CA MET A 1 -47.14 43.54 11.89
C MET A 1 -46.35 43.67 10.60
N LEU A 2 -45.70 42.69 9.99
CA LEU A 2 -45.59 41.25 10.17
C LEU A 2 -44.35 40.87 9.33
N PHE A 3 -43.32 40.24 9.91
CA PHE A 3 -42.42 39.40 9.12
C PHE A 3 -42.15 38.13 9.92
N ALA A 4 -42.45 37.03 9.25
CA ALA A 4 -42.59 35.69 9.80
C ALA A 4 -41.27 34.92 9.74
N ASN A 5 -41.04 34.13 10.80
CA ASN A 5 -40.42 32.80 10.85
C ASN A 5 -39.59 32.33 9.64
N PHE A 6 -38.29 32.09 9.89
CA PHE A 6 -37.54 30.99 9.28
C PHE A 6 -36.63 30.35 10.33
N LEU A 7 -37.20 29.40 11.08
CA LEU A 7 -36.45 28.33 11.74
C LEU A 7 -36.62 27.10 10.84
N GLN A 8 -35.56 26.73 10.12
CA GLN A 8 -35.47 25.40 9.49
C GLN A 8 -34.58 24.49 10.34
N PRO A 9 -34.99 23.25 10.61
CA PRO A 9 -34.19 22.31 11.40
C PRO A 9 -33.02 21.78 10.58
N LEU A 10 -31.87 21.66 11.25
CA LEU A 10 -30.66 21.00 10.76
C LEU A 10 -31.01 19.59 10.27
N ALA A 11 -30.90 19.39 8.96
CA ALA A 11 -31.01 18.07 8.35
C ALA A 11 -29.86 17.18 8.86
N SER A 12 -30.25 16.02 9.38
CA SER A 12 -29.41 14.98 9.92
C SER A 12 -28.32 14.55 8.93
N ILE A 13 -27.05 14.71 9.32
CA ILE A 13 -25.92 14.10 8.62
C ILE A 13 -26.10 12.57 8.68
N PRO A 14 -26.09 11.85 7.55
CA PRO A 14 -26.15 10.40 7.58
C PRO A 14 -24.86 9.88 8.21
N PHE A 15 -24.97 9.37 9.43
CA PHE A 15 -23.95 8.57 10.09
C PHE A 15 -23.75 7.31 9.24
N ILE A 16 -22.70 7.29 8.42
CA ILE A 16 -22.29 6.09 7.69
C ILE A 16 -21.96 5.03 8.74
N ARG A 17 -22.83 4.02 8.87
CA ARG A 17 -22.52 2.79 9.59
C ARG A 17 -21.32 2.14 8.92
N GLN A 18 -20.13 2.37 9.47
CA GLN A 18 -19.01 1.47 9.28
C GLN A 18 -19.45 0.11 9.84
N ASN A 19 -19.79 -0.82 8.95
CA ASN A 19 -20.03 -2.22 9.31
C ASN A 19 -18.69 -2.84 9.74
N TYR A 20 -18.35 -2.69 11.03
CA TYR A 20 -17.21 -3.35 11.69
C TYR A 20 -17.49 -4.85 11.91
N SER A 21 -17.78 -5.57 10.83
CA SER A 21 -17.88 -7.02 10.83
C SER A 21 -17.56 -7.55 9.43
N MET A 22 -16.31 -7.45 9.01
CA MET A 22 -15.81 -8.25 7.89
C MET A 22 -14.42 -8.75 8.25
N ALA A 23 -14.31 -10.03 8.59
CA ALA A 23 -13.05 -10.72 8.34
C ALA A 23 -12.89 -10.72 6.81
N TRP A 24 -12.05 -9.84 6.28
CA TRP A 24 -11.72 -9.81 4.86
C TRP A 24 -11.14 -11.18 4.52
N ARG A 25 -11.82 -11.92 3.64
CA ARG A 25 -11.37 -13.23 3.14
C ARG A 25 -10.98 -13.07 1.68
N CYS A 26 -9.97 -12.24 1.43
CA CYS A 26 -9.51 -12.00 0.07
C CYS A 26 -8.41 -12.99 -0.38
N SER A 27 -8.05 -13.98 0.44
CA SER A 27 -7.02 -14.98 0.12
C SER A 27 -7.19 -15.62 -1.26
N GLY A 28 -6.08 -15.92 -1.94
CA GLY A 28 -6.06 -16.57 -3.24
C GLY A 28 -5.00 -17.66 -3.35
N GLY A 29 -5.02 -18.45 -4.44
CA GLY A 29 -3.98 -19.43 -4.76
C GLY A 29 -2.81 -18.85 -5.56
N SER A 30 -2.93 -17.61 -6.04
CA SER A 30 -1.89 -16.84 -6.74
C SER A 30 -2.00 -15.36 -6.39
N ASN A 31 -0.99 -14.56 -6.78
CA ASN A 31 -1.06 -13.11 -6.65
C ASN A 31 -2.28 -12.55 -7.39
N GLU A 32 -2.50 -12.97 -8.64
CA GLU A 32 -3.64 -12.52 -9.45
C GLU A 32 -4.98 -12.81 -8.78
N GLN A 33 -5.15 -14.01 -8.21
CA GLN A 33 -6.39 -14.37 -7.53
C GLN A 33 -6.60 -13.54 -6.25
N LEU A 34 -5.54 -13.31 -5.46
CA LEU A 34 -5.59 -12.44 -4.29
C LEU A 34 -6.02 -11.02 -4.68
N ILE A 35 -5.39 -10.44 -5.71
CA ILE A 35 -5.68 -9.07 -6.15
C ILE A 35 -7.10 -8.97 -6.73
N GLU A 36 -7.55 -9.98 -7.48
CA GLU A 36 -8.91 -10.03 -8.01
C GLU A 36 -9.96 -10.12 -6.88
N ASN A 37 -9.67 -10.85 -5.79
CA ASN A 37 -10.55 -10.89 -4.62
C ASN A 37 -10.58 -9.55 -3.87
N LEU A 38 -9.45 -8.87 -3.73
CA LEU A 38 -9.38 -7.51 -3.17
C LEU A 38 -10.17 -6.51 -4.03
N TRP A 39 -10.10 -6.64 -5.36
CA TRP A 39 -10.89 -5.83 -6.29
C TRP A 39 -12.39 -6.08 -6.15
N ARG A 40 -12.82 -7.35 -6.17
CA ARG A 40 -14.24 -7.72 -6.05
C ARG A 40 -14.88 -7.34 -4.70
N SER A 41 -14.07 -7.29 -3.64
CA SER A 41 -14.53 -6.86 -2.31
C SER A 41 -14.59 -5.34 -2.15
N GLY A 42 -14.15 -4.57 -3.15
CA GLY A 42 -14.12 -3.10 -3.09
C GLY A 42 -12.99 -2.53 -2.22
N LEU A 43 -11.99 -3.34 -1.86
CA LEU A 43 -10.80 -2.89 -1.13
C LEU A 43 -9.75 -2.28 -2.04
N ILE A 44 -9.69 -2.72 -3.30
CA ILE A 44 -9.01 -2.01 -4.38
C ILE A 44 -10.11 -1.52 -5.32
N THR A 45 -10.09 -0.23 -5.62
CA THR A 45 -11.12 0.43 -6.43
C THR A 45 -10.55 1.19 -7.62
N ASP A 46 -9.29 1.62 -7.55
CA ASP A 46 -8.63 2.31 -8.67
C ASP A 46 -7.84 1.32 -9.55
N PRO A 47 -8.02 1.34 -10.88
CA PRO A 47 -7.27 0.47 -11.78
C PRO A 47 -5.75 0.60 -11.67
N ARG A 48 -5.22 1.80 -11.35
CA ARG A 48 -3.78 2.02 -11.16
C ARG A 48 -3.25 1.27 -9.95
N ALA A 49 -4.02 1.28 -8.86
CA ALA A 49 -3.70 0.48 -7.67
C ALA A 49 -3.72 -1.01 -8.03
N LYS A 50 -4.78 -1.49 -8.68
CA LYS A 50 -4.87 -2.89 -9.13
C LYS A 50 -3.68 -3.31 -9.98
N GLU A 51 -3.28 -2.49 -10.94
CA GLU A 51 -2.13 -2.76 -11.81
C GLU A 51 -0.82 -2.85 -11.02
N ALA A 52 -0.57 -1.93 -10.07
CA ALA A 52 0.61 -1.99 -9.21
C ALA A 52 0.65 -3.28 -8.38
N PHE A 53 -0.48 -3.67 -7.79
CA PHE A 53 -0.59 -4.92 -7.03
C PHE A 53 -0.36 -6.18 -7.89
N LEU A 54 -0.77 -6.16 -9.16
CA LEU A 54 -0.51 -7.27 -10.09
C LEU A 54 0.97 -7.37 -10.47
N LYS A 55 1.69 -6.25 -10.58
CA LYS A 55 3.13 -6.23 -10.91
C LYS A 55 4.03 -6.67 -9.76
N VAL A 56 3.61 -6.43 -8.52
CA VAL A 56 4.39 -6.73 -7.33
C VAL A 56 3.91 -8.05 -6.72
N ASP A 57 4.50 -9.16 -7.14
CA ASP A 57 4.17 -10.49 -6.58
C ASP A 57 4.57 -10.56 -5.10
N ARG A 58 3.56 -10.72 -4.24
CA ARG A 58 3.71 -10.83 -2.79
C ARG A 58 4.56 -12.03 -2.34
N ALA A 59 4.69 -13.08 -3.15
CA ALA A 59 5.54 -14.23 -2.85
C ALA A 59 7.04 -13.88 -2.76
N HIS A 60 7.48 -12.76 -3.35
CA HIS A 60 8.84 -12.28 -3.14
C HIS A 60 9.08 -11.74 -1.72
N TYR A 61 8.01 -11.37 -1.00
CA TYR A 61 8.07 -10.57 0.23
C TYR A 61 7.58 -11.30 1.47
N ALA A 62 6.70 -12.28 1.30
CA ALA A 62 6.14 -13.08 2.38
C ALA A 62 6.76 -14.49 2.37
N PRO A 63 7.43 -14.94 3.44
CA PRO A 63 8.11 -16.24 3.47
C PRO A 63 7.13 -17.43 3.56
N HIS A 64 5.92 -17.19 4.10
CA HIS A 64 4.89 -18.21 4.28
C HIS A 64 3.54 -17.64 3.83
N SER A 65 2.67 -18.53 3.33
CA SER A 65 1.29 -18.22 2.93
C SER A 65 1.15 -16.86 2.22
N PRO A 66 1.90 -16.60 1.13
CA PRO A 66 2.04 -15.25 0.58
C PRO A 66 0.73 -14.65 0.08
N TYR A 67 -0.23 -15.50 -0.27
CA TYR A 67 -1.52 -15.11 -0.84
C TYR A 67 -2.68 -15.23 0.14
N GLU A 68 -2.40 -15.48 1.43
CA GLU A 68 -3.41 -15.36 2.48
C GLU A 68 -3.63 -13.89 2.84
N ASP A 69 -4.90 -13.50 3.01
CA ASP A 69 -5.28 -12.15 3.45
C ASP A 69 -5.09 -11.98 4.97
N SER A 70 -3.87 -12.19 5.43
CA SER A 70 -3.45 -12.14 6.83
C SER A 70 -1.99 -11.70 6.95
N PRO A 71 -1.57 -11.14 8.10
CA PRO A 71 -0.17 -10.83 8.34
C PRO A 71 0.68 -12.11 8.37
N GLN A 72 1.90 -12.04 7.83
CA GLN A 72 2.86 -13.15 7.82
C GLN A 72 4.14 -12.75 8.54
N TYR A 73 4.70 -13.60 9.40
CA TYR A 73 5.94 -13.31 10.11
C TYR A 73 7.12 -13.18 9.14
N ILE A 74 7.99 -12.19 9.38
CA ILE A 74 9.19 -11.93 8.57
C ILE A 74 10.47 -11.95 9.41
N GLY A 75 10.38 -12.48 10.65
CA GLY A 75 11.45 -12.43 11.64
C GLY A 75 11.46 -11.13 12.44
N HIS A 76 12.35 -11.04 13.43
CA HIS A 76 12.56 -9.84 14.26
C HIS A 76 11.28 -9.27 14.90
N GLU A 77 10.37 -10.15 15.34
CA GLU A 77 9.07 -9.78 15.92
C GLU A 77 8.17 -8.92 14.98
N ALA A 78 8.48 -8.93 13.69
CA ALA A 78 7.75 -8.18 12.67
C ALA A 78 6.93 -9.10 11.77
N THR A 79 5.92 -8.50 11.14
CA THR A 79 5.10 -9.15 10.11
C THR A 79 5.04 -8.27 8.85
N ILE A 80 4.94 -8.90 7.68
CA ILE A 80 4.38 -8.22 6.52
C ILE A 80 2.87 -8.12 6.74
N SER A 81 2.32 -6.90 6.70
CA SER A 81 0.90 -6.62 6.91
C SER A 81 0.00 -7.39 5.96
N ALA A 82 -1.26 -7.63 6.35
CA ALA A 82 -2.23 -8.29 5.49
C ALA A 82 -2.41 -7.53 4.14
N PRO A 83 -2.68 -8.24 3.03
CA PRO A 83 -2.99 -7.65 1.73
C PRO A 83 -4.02 -6.51 1.79
N HIS A 84 -5.14 -6.66 2.51
CA HIS A 84 -6.14 -5.59 2.63
C HIS A 84 -5.59 -4.31 3.29
N MET A 85 -4.64 -4.42 4.23
CA MET A 85 -3.99 -3.25 4.85
C MET A 85 -3.17 -2.45 3.83
N HIS A 86 -2.44 -3.15 2.95
CA HIS A 86 -1.73 -2.50 1.86
C HIS A 86 -2.68 -1.86 0.85
N ALA A 87 -3.78 -2.55 0.50
CA ALA A 87 -4.78 -2.01 -0.41
C ALA A 87 -5.36 -0.70 0.11
N MET A 88 -5.80 -0.67 1.38
CA MET A 88 -6.28 0.55 2.02
C MET A 88 -5.24 1.67 2.05
N ALA A 89 -3.96 1.35 2.33
CA ALA A 89 -2.90 2.36 2.33
C ALA A 89 -2.70 2.97 0.94
N ILE A 90 -2.61 2.13 -0.10
CA ILE A 90 -2.43 2.60 -1.47
C ILE A 90 -3.63 3.42 -1.95
N GLU A 91 -4.85 2.97 -1.73
CA GLU A 91 -6.07 3.69 -2.14
C GLU A 91 -6.14 5.08 -1.49
N ASN A 92 -5.80 5.19 -0.20
CA ASN A 92 -5.78 6.48 0.51
C ASN A 92 -4.66 7.42 0.04
N LEU A 93 -3.54 6.87 -0.43
CA LEU A 93 -2.39 7.66 -0.85
C LEU A 93 -2.38 7.99 -2.35
N LEU A 94 -3.20 7.32 -3.16
CA LEU A 94 -3.08 7.30 -4.62
C LEU A 94 -3.06 8.69 -5.27
N HIS A 95 -3.85 9.62 -4.73
CA HIS A 95 -3.88 11.02 -5.19
C HIS A 95 -2.54 11.74 -5.07
N TYR A 96 -1.75 11.40 -4.04
CA TYR A 96 -0.43 11.99 -3.78
C TYR A 96 0.71 11.26 -4.50
N LEU A 97 0.49 9.99 -4.86
CA LEU A 97 1.51 9.15 -5.50
C LEU A 97 1.63 9.44 -6.98
N SER A 98 0.54 9.71 -7.69
CA SER A 98 0.60 9.92 -9.15
C SER A 98 1.21 11.27 -9.51
N PRO A 99 2.09 11.34 -10.54
CA PRO A 99 2.57 12.61 -11.06
C PRO A 99 1.43 13.55 -11.46
N SER A 100 1.53 14.80 -11.04
CA SER A 100 0.58 15.87 -11.36
C SER A 100 1.32 17.15 -11.73
N ALA A 101 0.59 18.17 -12.21
CA ALA A 101 1.18 19.48 -12.48
C ALA A 101 1.82 20.10 -11.21
N ALA A 102 1.23 19.86 -10.04
CA ALA A 102 1.73 20.37 -8.76
C ALA A 102 2.86 19.51 -8.17
N SER A 103 2.86 18.20 -8.44
CA SER A 103 3.89 17.26 -7.99
C SER A 103 4.35 16.38 -9.15
N PRO A 104 5.23 16.89 -10.03
CA PRO A 104 5.59 16.20 -11.28
C PRO A 104 6.60 15.06 -11.09
N ALA A 105 7.15 14.92 -9.88
CA ALA A 105 8.07 13.87 -9.46
C ALA A 105 7.86 13.57 -7.95
N PRO A 106 6.79 12.84 -7.58
CA PRO A 106 6.45 12.56 -6.19
C PRO A 106 7.57 11.85 -5.44
N ARG A 107 7.77 12.23 -4.18
CA ARG A 107 8.79 11.65 -3.29
C ARG A 107 8.09 11.09 -2.07
N VAL A 108 8.31 9.82 -1.78
CA VAL A 108 7.58 9.08 -0.74
C VAL A 108 8.56 8.47 0.25
N LEU A 109 8.22 8.56 1.53
CA LEU A 109 8.92 7.91 2.62
C LEU A 109 8.01 6.84 3.21
N ASP A 110 8.46 5.59 3.21
CA ASP A 110 7.80 4.44 3.79
C ASP A 110 8.50 4.10 5.13
N ILE A 111 7.90 4.54 6.24
CA ILE A 111 8.45 4.37 7.59
C ILE A 111 8.03 3.01 8.14
N GLY A 112 9.01 2.20 8.56
CA GLY A 112 8.77 0.80 8.92
C GLY A 112 8.64 -0.08 7.69
N SER A 113 9.55 0.10 6.71
CA SER A 113 9.48 -0.57 5.41
C SER A 113 9.50 -2.10 5.48
N GLY A 114 10.00 -2.69 6.58
CA GLY A 114 9.85 -4.11 6.89
C GLY A 114 10.25 -5.03 5.73
N SER A 115 9.28 -5.79 5.20
CA SER A 115 9.51 -6.72 4.10
C SER A 115 9.86 -6.06 2.76
N GLY A 116 9.62 -4.75 2.61
CA GLY A 116 9.80 -3.99 1.37
C GLY A 116 8.62 -4.02 0.40
N TYR A 117 7.52 -4.70 0.75
CA TYR A 117 6.37 -4.89 -0.14
C TYR A 117 5.66 -3.57 -0.47
N LEU A 118 5.32 -2.78 0.56
CA LEU A 118 4.68 -1.48 0.36
C LEU A 118 5.62 -0.52 -0.38
N THR A 119 6.91 -0.52 -0.05
CA THR A 119 7.92 0.28 -0.74
C THR A 119 7.93 0.03 -2.26
N HIS A 120 7.83 -1.23 -2.71
CA HIS A 120 7.75 -1.55 -4.13
C HIS A 120 6.42 -1.09 -4.75
N LEU A 121 5.28 -1.33 -4.08
CA LEU A 121 3.97 -0.84 -4.55
C LEU A 121 3.96 0.67 -4.76
N LEU A 122 4.56 1.43 -3.83
CA LEU A 122 4.71 2.88 -3.96
C LEU A 122 5.58 3.24 -5.18
N ALA A 123 6.65 2.49 -5.44
CA ALA A 123 7.57 2.75 -6.54
C ALA A 123 6.91 2.58 -7.92
N GLU A 124 5.97 1.65 -8.04
CA GLU A 124 5.14 1.47 -9.25
C GLU A 124 4.23 2.68 -9.51
N LEU A 125 3.85 3.43 -8.48
CA LEU A 125 2.84 4.48 -8.56
C LEU A 125 3.41 5.90 -8.69
N VAL A 126 4.65 6.13 -8.26
CA VAL A 126 5.28 7.48 -8.28
C VAL A 126 5.77 7.96 -9.66
N GLY A 127 5.56 7.16 -10.71
CA GLY A 127 6.01 7.47 -12.07
C GLY A 127 7.53 7.40 -12.24
N GLU A 128 8.03 7.66 -13.45
CA GLU A 128 9.44 7.44 -13.82
C GLU A 128 10.43 8.32 -13.04
N ARG A 129 10.04 9.58 -12.76
CA ARG A 129 10.89 10.55 -12.04
C ARG A 129 10.68 10.56 -10.53
N GLY A 130 9.74 9.76 -10.03
CA GLY A 130 9.45 9.67 -8.61
C GLY A 130 10.60 9.04 -7.82
N LEU A 131 10.53 9.14 -6.50
CA LEU A 131 11.49 8.53 -5.59
C LEU A 131 10.77 7.91 -4.41
N VAL A 132 11.15 6.70 -4.01
CA VAL A 132 10.67 6.06 -2.78
C VAL A 132 11.85 5.71 -1.89
N VAL A 133 11.74 6.07 -0.61
CA VAL A 133 12.70 5.67 0.42
C VAL A 133 11.99 4.79 1.44
N GLY A 134 12.43 3.53 1.58
CA GLY A 134 12.04 2.67 2.69
C GLY A 134 12.97 2.92 3.88
N LEU A 135 12.42 3.35 5.01
CA LEU A 135 13.14 3.59 6.26
C LEU A 135 12.81 2.46 7.26
N GLU A 136 13.83 1.81 7.79
CA GLU A 136 13.66 0.70 8.72
C GLU A 136 14.71 0.74 9.83
N HIS A 137 14.28 0.73 11.08
CA HIS A 137 15.19 0.83 12.22
C HIS A 137 15.95 -0.47 12.51
N ILE A 138 15.41 -1.64 12.15
CA ILE A 138 16.08 -2.93 12.35
C ILE A 138 16.96 -3.24 11.12
N PRO A 139 18.31 -3.26 11.23
CA PRO A 139 19.19 -3.43 10.08
C PRO A 139 18.93 -4.71 9.27
N ALA A 140 18.58 -5.80 9.95
CA ALA A 140 18.25 -7.07 9.32
C ALA A 140 16.96 -7.00 8.49
N LEU A 141 15.90 -6.33 8.98
CA LEU A 141 14.68 -6.10 8.20
C LEU A 141 14.93 -5.16 7.02
N ARG A 142 15.75 -4.12 7.20
CA ARG A 142 16.19 -3.26 6.09
C ARG A 142 16.84 -4.06 4.97
N GLN A 143 17.71 -5.01 5.32
CA GLN A 143 18.37 -5.90 4.37
C GLN A 143 17.38 -6.84 3.69
N ILE A 144 16.50 -7.50 4.47
CA ILE A 144 15.43 -8.35 3.95
C ILE A 144 14.55 -7.60 2.95
N GLY A 145 14.18 -6.34 3.25
CA GLY A 145 13.40 -5.49 2.36
C GLY A 145 14.05 -5.28 0.99
N GLU A 146 15.33 -4.92 0.98
CA GLU A 146 16.08 -4.75 -0.27
C GLU A 146 16.25 -6.07 -1.02
N GLU A 147 16.60 -7.15 -0.31
CA GLU A 147 16.81 -8.48 -0.91
C GLU A 147 15.52 -9.05 -1.52
N ASN A 148 14.37 -8.89 -0.85
CA ASN A 148 13.07 -9.28 -1.38
C ASN A 148 12.76 -8.56 -2.68
N MET A 149 13.01 -7.26 -2.74
CA MET A 149 12.78 -6.47 -3.94
C MET A 149 13.68 -6.89 -5.11
N ARG A 150 14.93 -7.28 -4.83
CA ARG A 150 15.86 -7.82 -5.85
C ARG A 150 15.44 -9.17 -6.44
N LYS A 151 14.47 -9.88 -5.87
CA LYS A 151 13.97 -11.16 -6.43
C LYS A 151 13.25 -10.98 -7.76
N SER A 152 12.72 -9.79 -8.04
CA SER A 152 12.07 -9.46 -9.30
C SER A 152 12.97 -8.63 -10.22
N THR A 153 12.88 -8.86 -11.54
CA THR A 153 13.63 -8.08 -12.53
C THR A 153 13.32 -6.59 -12.44
N GLU A 154 12.05 -6.23 -12.20
CA GLU A 154 11.65 -4.82 -12.08
C GLU A 154 12.17 -4.19 -10.79
N GLY A 155 12.05 -4.90 -9.66
CA GLY A 155 12.59 -4.43 -8.39
C GLY A 155 14.11 -4.20 -8.44
N MET A 156 14.87 -5.05 -9.14
CA MET A 156 16.30 -4.79 -9.40
C MET A 156 16.53 -3.47 -10.14
N LYS A 157 15.81 -3.22 -11.24
CA LYS A 157 15.95 -1.97 -12.00
C LYS A 157 15.61 -0.73 -11.17
N LEU A 158 14.56 -0.80 -10.36
CA LEU A 158 14.14 0.29 -9.48
C LEU A 158 15.19 0.62 -8.42
N LEU A 159 15.86 -0.40 -7.87
CA LEU A 159 16.97 -0.22 -6.93
C LEU A 159 18.22 0.32 -7.64
N ASP A 160 18.61 -0.28 -8.76
CA ASP A 160 19.86 0.04 -9.47
C ASP A 160 19.81 1.43 -10.11
N SER A 161 18.63 1.89 -10.55
CA SER A 161 18.41 3.27 -11.00
C SER A 161 18.43 4.31 -9.86
N GLY A 162 18.38 3.86 -8.60
CA GLY A 162 18.27 4.73 -7.43
C GLY A 162 16.89 5.35 -7.22
N LYS A 163 15.87 4.93 -7.98
CA LYS A 163 14.46 5.31 -7.78
C LYS A 163 13.90 4.77 -6.47
N VAL A 164 14.41 3.63 -5.99
CA VAL A 164 14.12 3.10 -4.66
C VAL A 164 15.40 2.98 -3.83
N LYS A 165 15.31 3.37 -2.56
CA LYS A 165 16.41 3.24 -1.60
C LYS A 165 15.89 2.73 -0.27
N PHE A 166 16.54 1.70 0.27
CA PHE A 166 16.33 1.27 1.65
C PHE A 166 17.38 1.90 2.57
N ARG A 167 16.96 2.44 3.71
CA ARG A 167 17.82 3.11 4.70
C ARG A 167 17.54 2.61 6.10
N VAL A 168 18.59 2.54 6.91
CA VAL A 168 18.45 2.29 8.35
C VAL A 168 18.21 3.62 9.06
N GLY A 169 17.22 3.69 9.94
CA GLY A 169 16.97 4.85 10.80
C GLY A 169 15.66 4.74 11.57
N ASP A 170 15.51 5.57 12.60
CA ASP A 170 14.44 5.55 13.59
C ASP A 170 13.67 6.89 13.72
N GLY A 171 14.07 7.92 12.96
CA GLY A 171 13.42 9.24 12.95
C GLY A 171 14.42 10.37 12.92
#